data_AF-A0A5B8VK94-F1
#
_entry.id   AF-A0A5B8VK94-F1
#
_cell.length_a   1.000
_cell.length_b   1.000
_cell.length_c   1.000
_cell.angle_alpha   90.00
_cell.angle_beta   90.00
_cell.angle_gamma   90.00
#
_symmetry.space_group_name_H-M   'P 1'
#
loop_
_entity.id
_entity.type
_entity.pdbx_description
1 polymer ?
#
loop_
_entity_poly.entity_id
_entity_poly.type
_entity_poly.pdbx_seq_one_letter_code
_entity_poly.pdbx_strand_id
1 'polypeptide(L)'
;MKKIHYLFSLLLVLTGLMVFSLSSCKKYGFDVADGYGTDTLQENITIDTSDSRPDYSMLAKARIFPGLVDAAEPRLENYAVTLNLNYLNEAYNRLRISVIPQPIFSTGMYAGPGEPVTILVPEGVKGLICQIGMWTDDLTAQSPRRREPIIYNRKMLFPGINHVRNLFGGNIYIMTSFPIKDPVKLTFTGACKSPDFVLGKTDAATWKKEILESKVPWFDFVSEHIDFTLPTAKMVSWLQNHSDVDPIKELQAWNEIIEKDYNNWEGLSDTASDDIDKPINLPWRVVLDIQPSVGYGHSGYPVVAQDDGEWFSAAMIATDTVSIWGTLHEIGHNNQQGNYWSWSTLGETTNNLFSIKRAHRIGIKNVAALHPALPGAAADGLAYTSQDNAGKDFDKDELVDNPFTRMIPLCSCLIGFTGGMVKMMAMV
;
A
#
# COMPACT_ATOMS: atom_id res chain seq x y z
N MET A 1 47.53 43.74 5.87
CA MET A 1 46.76 43.46 7.10
C MET A 1 45.27 43.88 7.06
N LYS A 2 44.84 44.89 6.29
CA LYS A 2 43.41 45.29 6.23
C LYS A 2 42.47 44.37 5.41
N LYS A 3 42.97 43.56 4.46
CA LYS A 3 42.11 42.64 3.66
C LYS A 3 41.67 41.36 4.40
N ILE A 4 42.37 40.96 5.47
CA ILE A 4 42.06 39.73 6.23
C ILE A 4 40.93 39.97 7.25
N HIS A 5 40.78 41.21 7.75
CA HIS A 5 39.69 41.56 8.66
C HIS A 5 38.31 41.57 7.98
N TYR A 6 38.21 41.99 6.71
CA TYR A 6 36.93 41.97 5.99
C TYR A 6 36.45 40.55 5.66
N LEU A 7 37.36 39.61 5.39
CA LEU A 7 36.97 38.20 5.18
C LEU A 7 36.47 37.55 6.48
N PHE A 8 37.08 37.87 7.63
CA PHE A 8 36.65 37.32 8.92
C PHE A 8 35.29 37.87 9.38
N SER A 9 35.01 39.15 9.11
CA SER A 9 33.70 39.74 9.43
C SER A 9 32.58 39.27 8.49
N LEU A 10 32.87 39.01 7.21
CA LEU A 10 31.88 38.46 6.27
C LEU A 10 31.56 36.99 6.59
N LEU A 11 32.56 36.21 7.02
CA LEU A 11 32.37 34.81 7.41
C LEU A 11 31.53 34.70 8.68
N LEU A 12 31.72 35.60 9.66
CA LEU A 12 30.93 35.60 10.91
C LEU A 12 29.46 35.98 10.69
N VAL A 13 29.17 36.89 9.75
CA VAL A 13 27.80 37.28 9.38
C VAL A 13 27.10 36.18 8.57
N LEU A 14 27.83 35.44 7.72
CA LEU A 14 27.30 34.27 7.00
C LEU A 14 27.06 33.06 7.92
N THR A 15 27.91 32.81 8.91
CA THR A 15 27.64 31.78 9.94
C THR A 15 26.52 32.18 10.90
N GLY A 16 26.33 33.48 11.17
CA GLY A 16 25.19 33.98 11.97
C GLY A 16 23.84 33.85 11.27
N LEU A 17 23.81 33.94 9.93
CA LEU A 17 22.59 33.76 9.13
C LEU A 17 22.28 32.27 8.83
N MET A 18 23.27 31.37 8.90
CA MET A 18 23.05 29.92 8.75
C MET A 18 22.52 29.24 10.01
N VAL A 19 22.65 29.87 11.19
CA VAL A 19 22.15 29.31 12.46
C VAL A 19 20.68 29.65 12.72
N PHE A 20 20.09 30.59 11.98
CA PHE A 20 18.65 30.89 12.06
C PHE A 20 17.77 30.18 11.03
N SER A 21 18.34 29.35 10.14
CA SER A 21 17.59 28.58 9.14
C SER A 21 17.40 27.09 9.50
N LEU A 22 17.85 26.63 10.66
CA LEU A 22 17.73 25.22 11.09
C LEU A 22 16.70 24.96 12.18
N SER A 23 15.94 25.98 12.60
CA SER A 23 14.72 25.77 13.38
C SER A 23 13.49 25.73 12.48
N SER A 24 13.47 24.79 11.53
CA SER A 24 12.18 24.30 11.05
C SER A 24 11.61 23.50 12.22
N CYS A 25 10.75 24.12 13.03
CA CYS A 25 9.85 23.36 13.89
C CYS A 25 9.13 22.38 12.95
N LYS A 26 9.49 21.09 12.99
CA LYS A 26 8.77 20.04 12.28
C LYS A 26 7.33 20.09 12.80
N LYS A 27 6.43 20.72 12.03
CA LYS A 27 4.99 20.83 12.34
C LYS A 27 4.24 19.54 11.99
N TYR A 28 4.92 18.58 11.39
CA TYR A 28 4.41 17.30 10.90
C TYR A 28 5.54 16.27 10.98
N GLY A 29 5.18 15.00 11.20
CA GLY A 29 6.13 13.93 11.40
C GLY A 29 5.53 12.77 12.19
N PHE A 30 6.40 11.90 12.67
CA PHE A 30 6.05 10.75 13.49
C PHE A 30 6.37 11.08 14.94
N ASP A 31 5.48 10.74 15.86
CA ASP A 31 5.81 10.73 17.30
C ASP A 31 6.85 9.63 17.63
N VAL A 32 7.15 8.77 16.65
CA VAL A 32 8.14 7.70 16.74
C VAL A 32 9.18 7.88 15.64
N ALA A 33 10.46 7.98 15.98
CA ALA A 33 11.53 8.44 15.08
C ALA A 33 11.70 7.62 13.77
N ASP A 34 11.20 6.38 13.74
CA ASP A 34 11.20 5.46 12.61
C ASP A 34 9.77 5.05 12.15
N GLY A 35 8.73 5.63 12.77
CA GLY A 35 7.33 5.31 12.48
C GLY A 35 6.80 4.01 13.10
N TYR A 36 7.57 3.32 13.96
CA TYR A 36 7.15 2.09 14.66
C TYR A 36 7.41 2.22 16.16
N GLY A 37 6.38 2.04 17.00
CA GLY A 37 6.50 2.09 18.46
C GLY A 37 7.64 1.19 18.96
N THR A 38 8.55 1.74 19.78
CA THR A 38 9.52 0.91 20.50
C THR A 38 8.78 0.12 21.59
N ASP A 39 9.16 -1.15 21.77
CA ASP A 39 8.60 -2.10 22.76
C ASP A 39 8.76 -1.64 24.23
N THR A 40 9.35 -0.48 24.47
CA THR A 40 9.59 0.06 25.80
C THR A 40 8.43 0.93 26.26
N LEU A 41 7.70 0.39 27.24
CA LEU A 41 6.77 1.11 28.10
C LEU A 41 7.41 2.42 28.60
N GLN A 42 6.90 3.56 28.11
CA GLN A 42 7.20 4.84 28.76
C GLN A 42 6.30 4.99 29.98
N GLU A 43 6.89 5.00 31.18
CA GLU A 43 6.17 5.18 32.45
C GLU A 43 5.67 6.62 32.64
N ASN A 44 6.24 7.60 31.91
CA ASN A 44 5.85 9.01 31.96
C ASN A 44 5.41 9.50 30.58
N ILE A 45 4.14 9.30 30.25
CA ILE A 45 3.55 9.74 28.99
C ILE A 45 3.11 11.20 29.13
N THR A 46 3.76 12.10 28.39
CA THR A 46 3.24 13.46 28.18
C THR A 46 2.30 13.42 26.99
N ILE A 47 0.99 13.60 27.21
CA ILE A 47 0.01 13.66 26.12
C ILE A 47 0.19 14.97 25.36
N ASP A 48 0.59 14.91 24.09
CA ASP A 48 0.66 16.10 23.24
C ASP A 48 -0.76 16.57 22.84
N THR A 49 -1.18 17.68 23.44
CA THR A 49 -2.45 18.34 23.17
C THR A 49 -2.39 19.38 22.05
N SER A 50 -1.24 19.56 21.37
CA SER A 50 -1.07 20.56 20.32
C SER A 50 -2.04 20.38 19.14
N ASP A 51 -2.49 19.15 18.92
CA ASP A 51 -3.46 18.75 17.89
C ASP A 51 -4.92 18.96 18.29
N SER A 52 -5.21 19.52 19.47
CA SER A 52 -6.59 19.85 19.89
C SER A 52 -7.18 21.05 19.15
N ARG A 53 -6.36 21.82 18.43
CA ARG A 53 -6.78 23.02 17.67
C ARG A 53 -6.68 22.74 16.18
N PRO A 54 -7.50 23.38 15.33
CA PRO A 54 -7.30 23.30 13.89
C PRO A 54 -6.00 24.01 13.44
N ASP A 55 -5.38 23.50 12.38
CA ASP A 55 -4.27 24.15 11.66
C ASP A 55 -4.45 24.00 10.14
N TYR A 56 -4.89 25.08 9.50
CA TYR A 56 -5.16 25.13 8.07
C TYR A 56 -3.99 25.67 7.25
N SER A 57 -2.76 25.70 7.81
CA SER A 57 -1.59 26.27 7.13
C SER A 57 -1.23 25.57 5.81
N MET A 58 -1.63 24.31 5.62
CA MET A 58 -1.42 23.56 4.39
C MET A 58 -2.68 23.37 3.55
N LEU A 59 -3.79 24.05 3.84
CA LEU A 59 -5.07 23.83 3.16
C LEU A 59 -4.99 24.01 1.62
N ALA A 60 -4.18 24.97 1.15
CA ALA A 60 -3.95 25.18 -0.28
C ALA A 60 -3.21 23.99 -0.94
N LYS A 61 -2.33 23.31 -0.20
CA LYS A 61 -1.60 22.12 -0.64
C LYS A 61 -2.46 20.88 -0.54
N ALA A 62 -3.22 20.74 0.55
CA ALA A 62 -4.22 19.70 0.74
C ALA A 62 -5.25 19.68 -0.39
N ARG A 63 -5.63 20.86 -0.91
CA ARG A 63 -6.51 20.98 -2.08
C ARG A 63 -5.96 20.32 -3.34
N ILE A 64 -4.63 20.34 -3.53
CA ILE A 64 -3.98 19.67 -4.65
C ILE A 64 -4.02 18.17 -4.43
N PHE A 65 -3.64 17.73 -3.23
CA PHE A 65 -3.65 16.33 -2.84
C PHE A 65 -3.54 16.21 -1.31
N PRO A 66 -4.28 15.30 -0.65
CA PRO A 66 -5.24 14.34 -1.22
C PRO A 66 -6.58 14.92 -1.67
N GLY A 67 -6.88 16.17 -1.33
CA GLY A 67 -8.16 16.81 -1.61
C GLY A 67 -8.78 17.41 -0.34
N LEU A 68 -9.78 18.25 -0.52
CA LEU A 68 -10.54 18.83 0.59
C LEU A 68 -11.80 18.00 0.86
N VAL A 69 -12.22 18.00 2.12
CA VAL A 69 -13.57 17.56 2.51
C VAL A 69 -14.49 18.77 2.44
N ASP A 70 -15.67 18.60 1.85
CA ASP A 70 -16.66 19.67 1.78
C ASP A 70 -17.12 20.12 3.18
N ALA A 71 -17.42 21.41 3.34
CA ALA A 71 -17.90 21.95 4.61
C ALA A 71 -19.28 21.39 5.00
N ALA A 72 -20.06 20.91 4.04
CA ALA A 72 -21.35 20.28 4.27
C ALA A 72 -21.25 18.82 4.74
N GLU A 73 -20.10 18.15 4.53
CA GLU A 73 -19.90 16.78 5.00
C GLU A 73 -19.91 16.76 6.54
N PRO A 74 -20.76 15.95 7.20
CA PRO A 74 -20.88 15.98 8.65
C PRO A 74 -19.57 15.57 9.33
N ARG A 75 -19.15 16.34 10.33
CA ARG A 75 -18.14 15.91 11.31
C ARG A 75 -18.90 15.18 12.40
N LEU A 76 -18.64 13.88 12.52
CA LEU A 76 -19.38 13.02 13.42
C LEU A 76 -18.98 13.27 14.86
N GLU A 77 -19.94 13.07 15.76
CA GLU A 77 -19.77 13.22 17.20
C GLU A 77 -19.98 11.89 17.90
N ASN A 78 -19.03 11.51 18.75
CA ASN A 78 -19.05 10.26 19.52
C ASN A 78 -19.34 9.00 18.68
N TYR A 79 -18.82 8.94 17.45
CA TYR A 79 -19.05 7.83 16.55
C TYR A 79 -18.20 6.62 16.94
N ALA A 80 -18.85 5.51 17.28
CA ALA A 80 -18.17 4.30 17.75
C ALA A 80 -17.79 3.38 16.58
N VAL A 81 -16.52 2.97 16.54
CA VAL A 81 -15.98 1.98 15.59
C VAL A 81 -15.41 0.82 16.38
N THR A 82 -15.83 -0.40 16.05
CA THR A 82 -15.28 -1.62 16.66
C THR A 82 -14.32 -2.29 15.70
N LEU A 83 -13.06 -2.42 16.09
CA LEU A 83 -11.99 -2.97 15.28
C LEU A 83 -11.55 -4.33 15.82
N ASN A 84 -11.37 -5.30 14.91
CA ASN A 84 -10.66 -6.53 15.22
C ASN A 84 -9.16 -6.27 14.99
N LEU A 85 -8.41 -6.07 16.07
CA LEU A 85 -6.98 -5.75 16.04
C LEU A 85 -6.11 -7.00 16.32
N ASN A 86 -6.69 -8.18 16.18
CA ASN A 86 -5.98 -9.44 16.30
C ASN A 86 -5.32 -9.79 14.96
N TYR A 87 -4.06 -10.18 15.00
CA TYR A 87 -3.31 -10.63 13.84
C TYR A 87 -2.29 -11.70 14.25
N LEU A 88 -1.79 -12.46 13.27
CA LEU A 88 -0.69 -13.38 13.44
C LEU A 88 0.59 -12.55 13.47
N ASN A 89 1.15 -12.39 14.67
CA ASN A 89 2.42 -11.72 14.84
C ASN A 89 3.55 -12.64 14.36
N GLU A 90 4.30 -12.18 13.37
CA GLU A 90 5.30 -13.00 12.71
C GLU A 90 6.67 -12.32 12.65
N ALA A 91 7.71 -13.15 12.80
CA ALA A 91 9.05 -12.74 12.45
C ALA A 91 9.21 -12.76 10.93
N TYR A 92 9.84 -11.73 10.37
CA TYR A 92 10.04 -11.53 8.93
C TYR A 92 10.56 -12.77 8.17
N ASN A 93 11.33 -13.61 8.85
CA ASN A 93 11.93 -14.81 8.27
C ASN A 93 10.97 -16.00 8.06
N ARG A 94 9.76 -15.99 8.63
CA ARG A 94 8.80 -17.10 8.46
C ARG A 94 8.26 -17.15 7.03
N LEU A 95 7.73 -16.01 6.58
CA LEU A 95 7.33 -15.68 5.21
C LEU A 95 8.38 -16.03 4.15
N ARG A 96 9.62 -15.64 4.45
CA ARG A 96 10.73 -15.58 3.48
C ARG A 96 10.49 -14.63 2.31
N ILE A 97 9.42 -13.82 2.37
CA ILE A 97 9.04 -12.83 1.38
C ILE A 97 9.71 -11.46 1.63
N SER A 98 9.80 -10.61 0.61
CA SER A 98 10.46 -9.31 0.64
C SER A 98 9.75 -8.27 1.49
N VAL A 99 8.42 -8.29 1.53
CA VAL A 99 7.62 -7.32 2.29
C VAL A 99 6.49 -8.07 2.97
N ILE A 100 6.22 -7.73 4.23
CA ILE A 100 5.16 -8.35 5.01
C ILE A 100 4.00 -7.37 5.20
N PRO A 101 2.73 -7.82 5.04
CA PRO A 101 1.58 -7.05 5.45
C PRO A 101 1.67 -6.57 6.90
N GLN A 102 1.44 -5.28 7.11
CA GLN A 102 1.53 -4.66 8.43
C GLN A 102 0.16 -4.54 9.09
N PRO A 103 0.07 -4.53 10.44
CA PRO A 103 -1.19 -4.48 11.17
C PRO A 103 -1.84 -3.09 11.11
N ILE A 104 -2.26 -2.66 9.92
CA ILE A 104 -2.93 -1.38 9.64
C ILE A 104 -4.41 -1.69 9.37
N PHE A 105 -5.30 -1.15 10.20
CA PHE A 105 -6.73 -1.44 10.18
C PHE A 105 -7.53 -0.19 9.80
N SER A 106 -8.32 -0.29 8.72
CA SER A 106 -9.24 0.77 8.28
C SER A 106 -10.33 1.02 9.32
N THR A 107 -10.65 2.30 9.57
CA THR A 107 -11.63 2.70 10.59
C THR A 107 -13.00 3.08 10.03
N GLY A 108 -13.13 3.29 8.72
CA GLY A 108 -14.33 3.92 8.16
C GLY A 108 -14.40 5.43 8.40
N MET A 109 -13.32 6.05 8.89
CA MET A 109 -13.28 7.48 9.24
C MET A 109 -12.26 8.24 8.38
N TYR A 110 -12.55 9.50 8.11
CA TYR A 110 -11.70 10.40 7.34
C TYR A 110 -11.46 11.71 8.11
N ALA A 111 -10.20 12.13 8.22
CA ALA A 111 -9.83 13.41 8.83
C ALA A 111 -9.84 14.54 7.79
N GLY A 112 -10.59 15.61 8.06
CA GLY A 112 -10.53 16.83 7.26
C GLY A 112 -9.13 17.48 7.34
N PRO A 113 -8.63 18.12 6.26
CA PRO A 113 -7.31 18.73 6.26
C PRO A 113 -7.17 19.80 7.34
N GLY A 114 -6.24 19.60 8.28
CA GLY A 114 -5.99 20.50 9.39
C GLY A 114 -7.04 20.47 10.51
N GLU A 115 -8.07 19.64 10.40
CA GLU A 115 -9.12 19.51 11.40
C GLU A 115 -8.69 18.55 12.52
N PRO A 116 -8.92 18.89 13.81
CA PRO A 116 -8.60 18.01 14.91
C PRO A 116 -9.63 16.87 15.00
N VAL A 117 -9.14 15.65 15.17
CA VAL A 117 -9.96 14.47 15.47
C VAL A 117 -9.66 14.02 16.89
N THR A 118 -10.71 13.81 17.67
CA THR A 118 -10.62 13.26 19.02
C THR A 118 -10.93 11.77 18.99
N ILE A 119 -10.03 10.95 19.52
CA ILE A 119 -10.19 9.50 19.63
C ILE A 119 -10.19 9.12 21.10
N LEU A 120 -11.31 8.58 21.58
CA LEU A 120 -11.40 7.98 22.90
C LEU A 120 -11.01 6.50 22.80
N VAL A 121 -9.93 6.15 23.49
CA VAL A 121 -9.44 4.78 23.64
C VAL A 121 -9.93 4.22 24.98
N PRO A 122 -10.52 3.02 25.02
CA PRO A 122 -10.95 2.40 26.27
C PRO A 122 -9.81 2.20 27.27
N GLU A 123 -10.15 2.21 28.55
CA GLU A 123 -9.22 1.84 29.62
C GLU A 123 -8.62 0.45 29.39
N GLY A 124 -7.32 0.31 29.67
CA GLY A 124 -6.57 -0.93 29.51
C GLY A 124 -6.10 -1.25 28.08
N VAL A 125 -6.59 -0.57 27.05
CA VAL A 125 -6.15 -0.76 25.66
C VAL A 125 -4.87 0.05 25.41
N LYS A 126 -3.80 -0.63 24.97
CA LYS A 126 -2.46 -0.03 24.78
C LYS A 126 -1.86 -0.48 23.45
N GLY A 127 -0.76 0.18 23.04
CA GLY A 127 0.00 -0.20 21.85
C GLY A 127 -0.64 0.23 20.53
N LEU A 128 -1.60 1.16 20.58
CA LEU A 128 -2.26 1.68 19.39
C LEU A 128 -1.52 2.88 18.80
N ILE A 129 -1.49 2.96 17.48
CA ILE A 129 -0.95 4.10 16.73
C ILE A 129 -2.02 4.54 15.73
N CYS A 130 -2.40 5.81 15.74
CA CYS A 130 -3.24 6.39 14.70
C CYS A 130 -2.36 6.81 13.52
N GLN A 131 -2.69 6.35 12.32
CA GLN A 131 -2.14 6.89 11.08
C GLN A 131 -3.24 7.67 10.34
N ILE A 132 -2.94 8.86 9.83
CA ILE A 132 -3.82 9.60 8.93
C ILE A 132 -3.12 9.73 7.57
N GLY A 133 -3.79 9.23 6.53
CA GLY A 133 -3.26 9.13 5.16
C GLY A 133 -2.54 7.80 4.89
N MET A 134 -2.76 7.21 3.72
CA MET A 134 -2.12 5.96 3.28
C MET A 134 -0.89 6.20 2.38
N TRP A 135 -0.65 7.43 1.96
CA TRP A 135 0.48 7.81 1.10
C TRP A 135 1.78 7.91 1.89
N THR A 136 2.45 6.77 2.08
CA THR A 136 3.65 6.69 2.91
C THR A 136 4.94 7.10 2.21
N ASP A 137 4.88 7.34 0.90
CA ASP A 137 6.01 7.77 0.08
C ASP A 137 6.58 9.12 0.51
N ASP A 138 7.90 9.17 0.67
CA ASP A 138 8.68 10.38 0.89
C ASP A 138 9.25 10.93 -0.42
N LEU A 139 8.67 12.03 -0.90
CA LEU A 139 9.13 12.68 -2.13
C LEU A 139 10.16 13.79 -1.89
N THR A 140 10.81 13.85 -0.72
CA THR A 140 11.78 14.90 -0.37
C THR A 140 12.94 14.97 -1.37
N ALA A 141 13.40 13.82 -1.87
CA ALA A 141 14.50 13.73 -2.84
C ALA A 141 14.05 14.00 -4.29
N GLN A 142 12.76 14.14 -4.55
CA GLN A 142 12.25 14.31 -5.92
C GLN A 142 12.12 15.77 -6.35
N SER A 143 12.34 16.03 -7.64
CA SER A 143 12.09 17.32 -8.27
C SER A 143 11.82 17.13 -9.78
N PRO A 144 10.73 17.66 -10.35
CA PRO A 144 9.67 18.45 -9.69
C PRO A 144 8.71 17.58 -8.86
N ARG A 145 7.96 18.22 -7.95
CA ARG A 145 6.95 17.55 -7.10
C ARG A 145 5.54 18.05 -7.44
N ARG A 146 4.60 17.12 -7.52
CA ARG A 146 3.15 17.29 -7.76
C ARG A 146 2.36 17.42 -6.46
N ARG A 147 2.90 16.94 -5.33
CA ARG A 147 2.37 17.12 -3.95
C ARG A 147 3.47 17.47 -2.95
N GLU A 148 3.09 17.79 -1.73
CA GLU A 148 4.05 17.91 -0.62
C GLU A 148 4.72 16.55 -0.35
N PRO A 149 5.99 16.54 0.09
CA PRO A 149 6.80 15.33 0.12
C PRO A 149 6.29 14.27 1.10
N ILE A 150 5.81 14.71 2.26
CA ILE A 150 5.28 13.85 3.32
C ILE A 150 3.90 14.40 3.69
N ILE A 151 2.87 13.60 3.51
CA ILE A 151 1.46 14.00 3.71
C ILE A 151 0.70 13.13 4.69
N TYR A 152 1.36 12.16 5.30
CA TYR A 152 0.81 11.30 6.34
C TYR A 152 1.50 11.58 7.67
N ASN A 153 0.88 11.13 8.76
CA ASN A 153 1.50 11.15 10.08
C ASN A 153 1.05 9.95 10.91
N ARG A 154 1.86 9.60 11.91
CA ARG A 154 1.56 8.56 12.90
C ARG A 154 1.69 9.13 14.31
N LYS A 155 0.69 8.88 15.14
CA LYS A 155 0.60 9.35 16.52
C LYS A 155 0.25 8.20 17.45
N MET A 156 1.00 8.02 18.53
CA MET A 156 0.67 7.01 19.55
C MET A 156 -0.65 7.39 20.24
N LEU A 157 -1.46 6.38 20.53
CA LEU A 157 -2.70 6.54 21.29
C LEU A 157 -2.58 5.85 22.64
N PHE A 158 -3.16 6.49 23.66
CA PHE A 158 -3.18 6.03 25.04
C PHE A 158 -4.62 5.87 25.54
N PRO A 159 -4.89 5.04 26.56
CA PRO A 159 -6.19 5.03 27.24
C PRO A 159 -6.68 6.46 27.56
N GLY A 160 -7.95 6.72 27.28
CA GLY A 160 -8.56 8.04 27.44
C GLY A 160 -8.62 8.86 26.15
N ILE A 161 -8.63 10.19 26.30
CA ILE A 161 -8.87 11.15 25.21
C ILE A 161 -7.56 11.46 24.50
N ASN A 162 -7.52 11.22 23.19
CA ASN A 162 -6.38 11.53 22.34
C ASN A 162 -6.82 12.52 21.26
N HIS A 163 -5.94 13.47 20.90
CA HIS A 163 -6.16 14.39 19.79
C HIS A 163 -5.13 14.10 18.70
N VAL A 164 -5.62 13.90 17.47
CA VAL A 164 -4.79 13.68 16.28
C VAL A 164 -5.22 14.65 15.19
N ARG A 165 -4.28 15.06 14.35
CA ARG A 165 -4.54 15.96 13.23
C ARG A 165 -3.51 15.70 12.14
N ASN A 166 -3.92 15.84 10.88
CA ASN A 166 -3.04 15.86 9.73
C ASN A 166 -3.32 17.13 8.91
N LEU A 167 -2.28 17.85 8.48
CA LEU A 167 -2.44 19.12 7.77
C LEU A 167 -3.05 18.96 6.35
N PHE A 168 -2.98 17.75 5.79
CA PHE A 168 -3.48 17.37 4.47
C PHE A 168 -4.77 16.55 4.52
N GLY A 169 -5.09 15.96 5.67
CA GLY A 169 -6.22 15.06 5.84
C GLY A 169 -5.96 13.66 5.27
N GLY A 170 -6.97 12.79 5.34
CA GLY A 170 -6.86 11.42 4.84
C GLY A 170 -7.72 10.44 5.62
N ASN A 171 -7.85 9.22 5.09
CA ASN A 171 -8.42 8.09 5.82
C ASN A 171 -7.65 7.87 7.12
N ILE A 172 -8.37 7.53 8.18
CA ILE A 172 -7.82 7.26 9.50
C ILE A 172 -7.67 5.76 9.67
N TYR A 173 -6.48 5.33 10.05
CA TYR A 173 -6.14 3.94 10.30
C TYR A 173 -5.65 3.77 11.73
N ILE A 174 -5.92 2.61 12.31
CA ILE A 174 -5.32 2.19 13.57
C ILE A 174 -4.30 1.11 13.28
N MET A 175 -3.09 1.29 13.79
CA MET A 175 -2.07 0.27 13.84
C MET A 175 -1.94 -0.25 15.27
N THR A 176 -1.49 -1.50 15.42
CA THR A 176 -1.18 -2.05 16.75
C THR A 176 0.20 -2.71 16.80
N SER A 177 0.96 -2.40 17.85
CA SER A 177 2.30 -2.96 18.07
C SER A 177 2.29 -4.46 18.38
N PHE A 178 1.16 -5.00 18.85
CA PHE A 178 0.98 -6.42 19.15
C PHE A 178 -0.47 -6.85 18.91
N PRO A 179 -0.75 -8.15 18.68
CA PRO A 179 -2.11 -8.62 18.49
C PRO A 179 -2.97 -8.37 19.72
N ILE A 180 -4.17 -7.82 19.52
CA ILE A 180 -5.16 -7.65 20.58
C ILE A 180 -6.31 -8.61 20.32
N LYS A 181 -6.44 -9.64 21.17
CA LYS A 181 -7.36 -10.75 20.98
C LYS A 181 -8.83 -10.33 20.86
N ASP A 182 -9.28 -9.44 21.74
CA ASP A 182 -10.67 -9.02 21.81
C ASP A 182 -10.89 -7.75 20.97
N PRO A 183 -12.02 -7.61 20.27
CA PRO A 183 -12.32 -6.41 19.51
C PRO A 183 -12.31 -5.14 20.37
N VAL A 184 -11.68 -4.08 19.85
CA VAL A 184 -11.53 -2.79 20.53
C VAL A 184 -12.54 -1.80 19.96
N LYS A 185 -13.35 -1.19 20.83
CA LYS A 185 -14.27 -0.12 20.47
C LYS A 185 -13.64 1.25 20.71
N LEU A 186 -13.33 1.97 19.65
CA LEU A 186 -12.86 3.35 19.69
C LEU A 186 -14.01 4.31 19.40
N THR A 187 -13.96 5.52 19.95
CA THR A 187 -14.96 6.56 19.66
C THR A 187 -14.28 7.78 19.03
N PHE A 188 -14.83 8.25 17.91
CA PHE A 188 -14.30 9.36 17.12
C PHE A 188 -15.23 10.58 17.20
N THR A 189 -14.64 11.76 17.38
CA THR A 189 -15.30 13.07 17.27
C THR A 189 -14.48 13.96 16.33
N GLY A 190 -15.15 14.68 15.42
CA GLY A 190 -14.52 15.63 14.50
C GLY A 190 -14.08 15.03 13.17
N ALA A 191 -14.24 13.73 12.95
CA ALA A 191 -13.96 13.06 11.68
C ALA A 191 -15.23 12.87 10.84
N CYS A 192 -15.08 12.79 9.52
CA CYS A 192 -16.15 12.44 8.59
C CYS A 192 -16.27 10.92 8.43
N LYS A 193 -17.47 10.43 8.07
CA LYS A 193 -17.66 9.03 7.65
C LYS A 193 -17.03 8.85 6.27
N SER A 194 -16.07 7.94 6.13
CA SER A 194 -15.54 7.54 4.83
C SER A 194 -16.56 6.64 4.11
N PRO A 195 -16.81 6.81 2.79
CA PRO A 195 -17.77 6.01 2.04
C PRO A 195 -17.14 4.65 1.64
N ASP A 196 -16.58 3.94 2.62
CA ASP A 196 -15.86 2.69 2.40
C ASP A 196 -16.82 1.55 2.06
N PHE A 197 -16.36 0.63 1.22
CA PHE A 197 -17.04 -0.65 1.01
C PHE A 197 -16.23 -1.75 1.67
N VAL A 198 -16.85 -2.47 2.62
CA VAL A 198 -16.21 -3.58 3.33
C VAL A 198 -16.94 -4.87 2.98
N LEU A 199 -16.22 -5.79 2.34
CA LEU A 199 -16.78 -7.07 1.90
C LEU A 199 -17.41 -7.82 3.08
N GLY A 200 -18.64 -8.31 2.88
CA GLY A 200 -19.40 -9.04 3.90
C GLY A 200 -20.01 -8.17 5.02
N LYS A 201 -19.74 -6.86 5.05
CA LYS A 201 -20.31 -5.93 6.05
C LYS A 201 -21.17 -4.83 5.42
N THR A 202 -20.74 -4.27 4.29
CA THR A 202 -21.43 -3.17 3.62
C THR A 202 -22.41 -3.72 2.57
N ASP A 203 -23.65 -3.25 2.58
CA ASP A 203 -24.62 -3.53 1.52
C ASP A 203 -24.27 -2.76 0.23
N ALA A 204 -24.15 -3.46 -0.90
CA ALA A 204 -23.69 -2.88 -2.16
C ALA A 204 -24.64 -1.82 -2.72
N ALA A 205 -25.95 -2.01 -2.60
CA ALA A 205 -26.93 -1.06 -3.14
C ALA A 205 -26.98 0.23 -2.31
N THR A 206 -26.87 0.11 -0.99
CA THR A 206 -26.74 1.24 -0.07
C THR A 206 -25.44 1.98 -0.31
N TRP A 207 -24.31 1.27 -0.39
CA TRP A 207 -23.00 1.87 -0.63
C TRP A 207 -22.94 2.67 -1.93
N LYS A 208 -23.48 2.13 -3.04
CA LYS A 208 -23.53 2.85 -4.31
C LYS A 208 -24.24 4.21 -4.18
N LYS A 209 -25.29 4.31 -3.35
CA LYS A 209 -25.96 5.60 -3.07
C LYS A 209 -25.08 6.50 -2.21
N GLU A 210 -24.53 5.95 -1.12
CA GLU A 210 -23.67 6.70 -0.19
C GLU A 210 -22.46 7.31 -0.90
N ILE A 211 -21.76 6.55 -1.74
CA ILE A 211 -20.55 7.04 -2.42
C ILE A 211 -20.86 8.07 -3.51
N LEU A 212 -22.03 8.01 -4.16
CA LEU A 212 -22.48 9.02 -5.13
C LEU A 212 -22.79 10.37 -4.46
N GLU A 213 -23.20 10.34 -3.20
CA GLU A 213 -23.56 11.53 -2.42
C GLU A 213 -22.36 12.11 -1.66
N SER A 214 -21.43 11.25 -1.22
CA SER A 214 -20.28 11.61 -0.38
C SER A 214 -19.41 12.69 -1.00
N LYS A 215 -18.92 13.60 -0.13
CA LYS A 215 -17.93 14.62 -0.46
C LYS A 215 -16.58 14.37 0.22
N VAL A 216 -16.37 13.16 0.73
CA VAL A 216 -15.07 12.69 1.19
C VAL A 216 -14.23 12.30 -0.05
N PRO A 217 -12.99 12.78 -0.19
CA PRO A 217 -12.24 12.66 -1.44
C PRO A 217 -11.71 11.24 -1.74
N TRP A 218 -11.56 10.39 -0.72
CA TRP A 218 -11.03 9.03 -0.84
C TRP A 218 -11.88 8.03 -0.04
N PHE A 219 -11.88 6.79 -0.48
CA PHE A 219 -12.54 5.67 0.19
C PHE A 219 -11.66 4.43 0.16
N ASP A 220 -11.86 3.55 1.13
CA ASP A 220 -11.27 2.22 1.13
C ASP A 220 -12.24 1.17 0.56
N PHE A 221 -11.69 0.29 -0.28
CA PHE A 221 -12.33 -0.89 -0.85
C PHE A 221 -11.70 -2.11 -0.19
N VAL A 222 -12.35 -2.62 0.86
CA VAL A 222 -11.74 -3.46 1.91
C VAL A 222 -12.22 -4.90 1.81
N SER A 223 -11.27 -5.84 1.77
CA SER A 223 -11.56 -7.29 1.81
C SER A 223 -10.76 -7.99 2.92
N GLU A 224 -10.64 -9.31 2.82
CA GLU A 224 -9.88 -10.10 3.80
C GLU A 224 -8.39 -10.14 3.46
N HIS A 225 -8.06 -10.19 2.17
CA HIS A 225 -6.69 -10.38 1.71
C HIS A 225 -6.10 -9.17 0.98
N ILE A 226 -6.91 -8.19 0.56
CA ILE A 226 -6.42 -6.98 -0.10
C ILE A 226 -7.38 -5.80 0.02
N ASP A 227 -6.81 -4.62 0.29
CA ASP A 227 -7.52 -3.36 0.41
C ASP A 227 -6.99 -2.35 -0.62
N PHE A 228 -7.88 -1.56 -1.20
CA PHE A 228 -7.53 -0.44 -2.08
C PHE A 228 -8.00 0.89 -1.50
N THR A 229 -7.13 1.89 -1.46
CA THR A 229 -7.49 3.28 -1.13
C THR A 229 -7.57 4.08 -2.42
N LEU A 230 -8.79 4.49 -2.81
CA LEU A 230 -9.10 5.00 -4.15
C LEU A 230 -9.82 6.36 -4.11
N PRO A 231 -9.70 7.21 -5.16
CA PRO A 231 -10.42 8.48 -5.20
C PRO A 231 -11.94 8.28 -5.39
N THR A 232 -12.74 8.89 -4.51
CA THR A 232 -14.20 8.85 -4.57
C THR A 232 -14.72 9.38 -5.90
N ALA A 233 -14.14 10.48 -6.40
CA ALA A 233 -14.57 11.10 -7.66
C ALA A 233 -14.43 10.14 -8.86
N LYS A 234 -13.37 9.32 -8.90
CA LYS A 234 -13.19 8.31 -9.95
C LYS A 234 -14.22 7.19 -9.84
N MET A 235 -14.57 6.77 -8.62
CA MET A 235 -15.63 5.78 -8.42
C MET A 235 -17.01 6.31 -8.84
N VAL A 236 -17.30 7.58 -8.55
CA VAL A 236 -18.53 8.24 -9.04
C VAL A 236 -18.56 8.22 -10.57
N SER A 237 -17.48 8.63 -11.24
CA SER A 237 -17.39 8.57 -12.70
C SER A 237 -17.43 7.14 -13.25
N TRP A 238 -16.87 6.17 -12.54
CA TRP A 238 -16.92 4.76 -12.92
C TRP A 238 -18.34 4.22 -12.87
N LEU A 239 -19.08 4.45 -11.78
CA LEU A 239 -20.47 4.01 -11.62
C LEU A 239 -21.42 4.62 -12.66
N GLN A 240 -21.13 5.83 -13.15
CA GLN A 240 -21.90 6.47 -14.23
C GLN A 240 -21.75 5.74 -15.56
N ASN A 241 -20.59 5.12 -15.81
CA ASN A 241 -20.29 4.40 -17.06
C ASN A 241 -20.45 2.87 -16.94
N HIS A 242 -20.39 2.33 -15.71
CA HIS A 242 -20.43 0.91 -15.38
C HIS A 242 -21.41 0.65 -14.23
N SER A 243 -22.69 1.00 -14.44
CA SER A 243 -23.72 0.93 -13.39
C SER A 243 -23.95 -0.48 -12.82
N ASP A 244 -23.57 -1.50 -13.60
CA ASP A 244 -23.68 -2.92 -13.32
C ASP A 244 -22.50 -3.50 -12.51
N VAL A 245 -21.43 -2.73 -12.25
CA VAL A 245 -20.29 -3.20 -11.46
C VAL A 245 -20.77 -3.73 -10.10
N ASP A 246 -20.27 -4.91 -9.71
CA ASP A 246 -20.67 -5.56 -8.46
C ASP A 246 -19.49 -5.55 -7.49
N PRO A 247 -19.47 -4.63 -6.50
CA PRO A 247 -18.32 -4.51 -5.61
C PRO A 247 -18.05 -5.78 -4.78
N ILE A 248 -19.07 -6.62 -4.57
CA ILE A 248 -18.91 -7.91 -3.89
C ILE A 248 -18.09 -8.86 -4.76
N LYS A 249 -18.42 -8.97 -6.05
CA LYS A 249 -17.72 -9.86 -6.98
C LYS A 249 -16.27 -9.43 -7.19
N GLU A 250 -16.02 -8.13 -7.32
CA GLU A 250 -14.66 -7.62 -7.53
C GLU A 250 -13.75 -7.92 -6.32
N LEU A 251 -14.21 -7.66 -5.10
CA LEU A 251 -13.41 -8.00 -3.91
C LEU A 251 -13.32 -9.51 -3.65
N GLN A 252 -14.35 -10.30 -3.98
CA GLN A 252 -14.26 -11.75 -3.92
C GLN A 252 -13.23 -12.30 -4.90
N ALA A 253 -13.18 -11.76 -6.12
CA ALA A 253 -12.17 -12.12 -7.09
C ALA A 253 -10.78 -11.75 -6.57
N TRP A 254 -10.60 -10.54 -6.02
CA TRP A 254 -9.34 -10.12 -5.39
C TRP A 254 -8.90 -11.01 -4.22
N ASN A 255 -9.83 -11.39 -3.33
CA ASN A 255 -9.56 -12.39 -2.28
C ASN A 255 -9.08 -13.72 -2.89
N GLU A 256 -9.80 -14.24 -3.88
CA GLU A 256 -9.45 -15.50 -4.54
C GLU A 256 -8.06 -15.45 -5.19
N ILE A 257 -7.67 -14.29 -5.72
CA ILE A 257 -6.36 -14.08 -6.34
C ILE A 257 -5.26 -14.21 -5.29
N ILE A 258 -5.36 -13.49 -4.17
CA ILE A 258 -4.35 -13.59 -3.11
C ILE A 258 -4.32 -15.00 -2.52
N GLU A 259 -5.49 -15.59 -2.25
CA GLU A 259 -5.59 -16.94 -1.69
C GLU A 259 -4.97 -17.99 -2.62
N LYS A 260 -5.32 -17.99 -3.92
CA LYS A 260 -4.95 -19.10 -4.82
C LYS A 260 -3.67 -18.87 -5.60
N ASP A 261 -3.38 -17.64 -5.99
CA ASP A 261 -2.26 -17.31 -6.87
C ASP A 261 -1.01 -16.93 -6.09
N TYR A 262 -1.15 -16.55 -4.81
CA TYR A 262 -0.03 -16.27 -3.89
C TYR A 262 0.01 -17.31 -2.77
N ASN A 263 -0.87 -17.21 -1.76
CA ASN A 263 -0.79 -18.01 -0.54
C ASN A 263 -0.71 -19.53 -0.83
N ASN A 264 -1.70 -20.09 -1.53
CA ASN A 264 -1.72 -21.52 -1.86
C ASN A 264 -0.54 -21.95 -2.75
N TRP A 265 -0.03 -21.06 -3.62
CA TRP A 265 1.10 -21.39 -4.47
C TRP A 265 2.42 -21.42 -3.68
N GLU A 266 2.52 -20.59 -2.65
CA GLU A 266 3.63 -20.57 -1.68
C GLU A 266 3.50 -21.69 -0.62
N GLY A 267 2.44 -22.49 -0.67
CA GLY A 267 2.19 -23.59 0.25
C GLY A 267 1.49 -23.17 1.54
N LEU A 268 0.88 -21.98 1.56
CA LEU A 268 0.17 -21.42 2.70
C LEU A 268 -1.33 -21.62 2.57
N SER A 269 -2.03 -21.84 3.69
CA SER A 269 -3.48 -21.92 3.75
C SER A 269 -4.01 -21.35 5.06
N ASP A 270 -5.08 -20.54 5.00
CA ASP A 270 -5.77 -20.02 6.18
C ASP A 270 -6.31 -21.12 7.12
N THR A 271 -6.52 -22.32 6.56
CA THR A 271 -7.04 -23.49 7.28
C THR A 271 -5.97 -24.48 7.73
N ALA A 272 -4.69 -24.16 7.52
CA ALA A 272 -3.60 -25.03 7.94
C ALA A 272 -3.62 -25.27 9.46
N SER A 273 -3.24 -26.48 9.88
CA SER A 273 -3.21 -26.83 11.32
C SER A 273 -2.03 -26.19 12.06
N ASP A 274 -0.89 -26.06 11.39
CA ASP A 274 0.31 -25.42 11.93
C ASP A 274 0.32 -23.95 11.52
N ASP A 275 0.68 -23.07 12.46
CA ASP A 275 0.80 -21.64 12.20
C ASP A 275 1.94 -21.34 11.23
N ILE A 276 2.93 -22.22 11.03
CA ILE A 276 4.00 -22.03 10.03
C ILE A 276 3.48 -22.09 8.58
N ASP A 277 2.37 -22.78 8.34
CA ASP A 277 1.77 -22.99 7.02
C ASP A 277 0.58 -22.05 6.77
N LYS A 278 0.36 -21.04 7.63
CA LYS A 278 -0.68 -20.02 7.43
C LYS A 278 -0.10 -18.78 6.75
N PRO A 279 -0.89 -18.07 5.92
CA PRO A 279 -0.52 -16.72 5.51
C PRO A 279 -0.66 -15.76 6.68
N ILE A 280 -0.09 -14.57 6.53
CA ILE A 280 -0.38 -13.47 7.45
C ILE A 280 -1.84 -13.08 7.26
N ASN A 281 -2.60 -13.04 8.35
CA ASN A 281 -4.02 -12.69 8.33
C ASN A 281 -4.26 -11.16 8.30
N LEU A 282 -3.51 -10.47 7.45
CA LEU A 282 -3.60 -9.03 7.20
C LEU A 282 -3.65 -8.81 5.68
N PRO A 283 -4.48 -7.87 5.21
CA PRO A 283 -4.61 -7.64 3.78
C PRO A 283 -3.37 -6.94 3.21
N TRP A 284 -3.04 -7.24 1.95
CA TRP A 284 -2.22 -6.35 1.13
C TRP A 284 -2.91 -4.98 1.00
N ARG A 285 -2.15 -3.90 0.90
CA ARG A 285 -2.72 -2.56 0.72
C ARG A 285 -2.18 -1.94 -0.55
N VAL A 286 -3.08 -1.36 -1.35
CA VAL A 286 -2.76 -0.62 -2.57
C VAL A 286 -3.34 0.78 -2.45
N VAL A 287 -2.53 1.80 -2.71
CA VAL A 287 -2.98 3.20 -2.70
C VAL A 287 -2.61 3.87 -4.02
N LEU A 288 -3.51 4.70 -4.53
CA LEU A 288 -3.20 5.56 -5.67
C LEU A 288 -2.60 6.88 -5.19
N ASP A 289 -1.51 7.30 -5.83
CA ASP A 289 -0.83 8.56 -5.56
C ASP A 289 -0.66 9.34 -6.88
N ILE A 290 -0.84 10.66 -6.84
CA ILE A 290 -0.56 11.48 -8.01
C ILE A 290 0.93 11.49 -8.38
N GLN A 291 1.83 11.05 -7.49
CA GLN A 291 3.25 10.89 -7.77
C GLN A 291 3.86 9.77 -6.91
N PRO A 292 3.92 8.53 -7.43
CA PRO A 292 4.71 7.46 -6.83
C PRO A 292 6.18 7.85 -6.66
N SER A 293 6.84 7.30 -5.63
CA SER A 293 8.23 7.61 -5.31
C SER A 293 9.23 7.07 -6.35
N VAL A 294 8.81 6.06 -7.12
CA VAL A 294 9.57 5.49 -8.22
C VAL A 294 8.60 4.82 -9.20
N GLY A 295 8.94 4.89 -10.49
CA GLY A 295 8.19 4.20 -11.53
C GLY A 295 6.75 4.69 -11.72
N TYR A 296 5.95 3.83 -12.36
CA TYR A 296 4.51 4.03 -12.57
C TYR A 296 3.67 3.43 -11.41
N GLY A 297 4.25 2.46 -10.71
CA GLY A 297 3.86 1.95 -9.42
C GLY A 297 5.08 1.27 -8.79
N HIS A 298 5.00 0.98 -7.49
CA HIS A 298 6.01 0.18 -6.83
C HIS A 298 5.44 -0.62 -5.66
N SER A 299 6.09 -1.76 -5.42
CA SER A 299 5.90 -2.63 -4.28
C SER A 299 6.26 -1.96 -2.95
N GLY A 300 5.81 -2.58 -1.86
CA GLY A 300 5.86 -2.02 -0.51
C GLY A 300 4.58 -2.33 0.27
N TYR A 301 4.50 -1.75 1.46
CA TYR A 301 3.28 -1.76 2.26
C TYR A 301 2.92 -0.33 2.70
N PRO A 302 2.02 0.35 1.99
CA PRO A 302 1.25 -0.12 0.83
C PRO A 302 2.09 -0.24 -0.46
N VAL A 303 1.53 -0.95 -1.45
CA VAL A 303 1.85 -0.76 -2.86
C VAL A 303 1.35 0.63 -3.25
N VAL A 304 2.22 1.45 -3.87
CA VAL A 304 1.86 2.79 -4.33
C VAL A 304 1.82 2.79 -5.84
N ALA A 305 0.70 3.24 -6.41
CA ALA A 305 0.46 3.24 -7.84
C ALA A 305 0.04 4.62 -8.35
N GLN A 306 0.28 4.91 -9.63
CA GLN A 306 -0.12 6.19 -10.22
C GLN A 306 -1.64 6.36 -10.16
N ASP A 307 -2.08 7.53 -9.71
CA ASP A 307 -3.49 7.91 -9.68
C ASP A 307 -4.02 8.26 -11.07
N ASP A 308 -4.33 7.26 -11.88
CA ASP A 308 -4.99 7.42 -13.20
C ASP A 308 -6.14 6.41 -13.42
N GLY A 309 -6.61 6.29 -14.66
CA GLY A 309 -7.72 5.41 -15.00
C GLY A 309 -7.33 3.93 -15.06
N GLU A 310 -6.07 3.62 -15.39
CA GLU A 310 -5.59 2.25 -15.54
C GLU A 310 -5.56 1.56 -14.18
N TRP A 311 -4.83 2.11 -13.21
CA TRP A 311 -4.76 1.57 -11.86
C TRP A 311 -6.07 1.64 -11.09
N PHE A 312 -6.88 2.69 -11.33
CA PHE A 312 -8.22 2.74 -10.75
C PHE A 312 -9.09 1.60 -11.28
N SER A 313 -9.11 1.41 -12.61
CA SER A 313 -9.91 0.35 -13.21
C SER A 313 -9.44 -1.02 -12.74
N ALA A 314 -8.14 -1.25 -12.57
CA ALA A 314 -7.60 -2.53 -12.12
C ALA A 314 -8.25 -3.02 -10.80
N ALA A 315 -8.53 -2.12 -9.85
CA ALA A 315 -9.23 -2.45 -8.61
C ALA A 315 -10.69 -2.91 -8.84
N MET A 316 -11.31 -2.50 -9.95
CA MET A 316 -12.72 -2.71 -10.29
C MET A 316 -12.97 -3.75 -11.40
N ILE A 317 -11.93 -4.34 -11.99
CA ILE A 317 -12.04 -5.39 -13.02
C ILE A 317 -11.10 -6.56 -12.72
N ALA A 318 -11.21 -7.11 -11.51
CA ALA A 318 -10.31 -8.11 -10.95
C ALA A 318 -10.20 -9.39 -11.80
N THR A 319 -11.18 -9.69 -12.66
CA THR A 319 -11.15 -10.86 -13.54
C THR A 319 -10.27 -10.70 -14.78
N ASP A 320 -9.99 -9.47 -15.21
CA ASP A 320 -9.16 -9.20 -16.39
C ASP A 320 -7.68 -9.20 -16.03
N THR A 321 -7.00 -10.31 -16.36
CA THR A 321 -5.58 -10.51 -16.00
C THR A 321 -4.64 -9.55 -16.72
N VAL A 322 -5.01 -9.04 -17.91
CA VAL A 322 -4.18 -8.06 -18.63
C VAL A 322 -4.22 -6.72 -17.90
N SER A 323 -5.43 -6.24 -17.62
CA SER A 323 -5.64 -4.91 -17.03
C SER A 323 -5.14 -4.78 -15.58
N ILE A 324 -5.03 -5.88 -14.86
CA ILE A 324 -4.53 -5.89 -13.47
C ILE A 324 -3.08 -6.32 -13.34
N TRP A 325 -2.36 -6.52 -14.46
CA TRP A 325 -0.98 -7.01 -14.45
C TRP A 325 -0.08 -6.19 -13.51
N GLY A 326 -0.20 -4.86 -13.54
CA GLY A 326 0.56 -3.97 -12.65
C GLY A 326 0.35 -4.30 -11.17
N THR A 327 -0.90 -4.48 -10.73
CA THR A 327 -1.18 -4.82 -9.31
C THR A 327 -0.61 -6.19 -8.94
N LEU A 328 -0.73 -7.18 -9.83
CA LEU A 328 -0.12 -8.50 -9.61
C LEU A 328 1.41 -8.42 -9.56
N HIS A 329 2.02 -7.61 -10.43
CA HIS A 329 3.45 -7.41 -10.50
C HIS A 329 4.02 -6.83 -9.19
N GLU A 330 3.38 -5.80 -8.64
CA GLU A 330 3.84 -5.17 -7.39
C GLU A 330 3.64 -6.05 -6.15
N ILE A 331 2.51 -6.78 -6.08
CA ILE A 331 2.31 -7.77 -5.02
C ILE A 331 3.31 -8.94 -5.22
N GLY A 332 3.61 -9.31 -6.46
CA GLY A 332 4.65 -10.28 -6.81
C GLY A 332 6.02 -9.89 -6.26
N HIS A 333 6.40 -8.61 -6.34
CA HIS A 333 7.63 -8.10 -5.75
C HIS A 333 7.65 -8.25 -4.23
N ASN A 334 6.53 -7.92 -3.57
CA ASN A 334 6.40 -8.12 -2.12
C ASN A 334 6.61 -9.59 -1.72
N ASN A 335 6.20 -10.53 -2.58
CA ASN A 335 6.29 -11.97 -2.35
C ASN A 335 7.59 -12.61 -2.88
N GLN A 336 8.53 -11.83 -3.43
CA GLN A 336 9.83 -12.38 -3.83
C GLN A 336 10.62 -12.90 -2.63
N GLN A 337 11.37 -13.99 -2.83
CA GLN A 337 12.20 -14.58 -1.79
C GLN A 337 13.69 -14.32 -2.08
N GLY A 338 14.08 -13.05 -1.97
CA GLY A 338 15.40 -12.55 -2.39
C GLY A 338 16.60 -13.24 -1.74
N ASN A 339 16.44 -13.68 -0.48
CA ASN A 339 17.50 -14.36 0.27
C ASN A 339 17.63 -15.86 -0.04
N TYR A 340 16.77 -16.41 -0.92
CA TYR A 340 16.66 -17.86 -1.12
C TYR A 340 16.81 -18.27 -2.58
N TRP A 341 16.01 -17.69 -3.49
CA TRP A 341 16.02 -18.11 -4.89
C TRP A 341 15.78 -16.97 -5.89
N SER A 342 15.46 -15.75 -5.44
CA SER A 342 15.33 -14.57 -6.31
C SER A 342 16.56 -13.67 -6.19
N TRP A 343 17.67 -14.06 -6.82
CA TRP A 343 18.92 -13.30 -6.73
C TRP A 343 18.90 -12.03 -7.59
N SER A 344 19.99 -11.26 -7.58
CA SER A 344 20.03 -9.87 -8.07
C SER A 344 19.61 -9.64 -9.52
N THR A 345 19.71 -10.63 -10.41
CA THR A 345 19.29 -10.49 -11.83
C THR A 345 17.81 -10.82 -12.04
N LEU A 346 17.12 -11.28 -11.00
CA LEU A 346 15.75 -11.79 -11.03
C LEU A 346 14.69 -10.83 -10.45
N GLY A 347 15.09 -9.61 -10.08
CA GLY A 347 14.20 -8.60 -9.46
C GLY A 347 12.91 -8.39 -10.24
N GLU A 348 13.01 -8.15 -11.55
CA GLU A 348 11.86 -7.97 -12.46
C GLU A 348 11.39 -9.28 -13.11
N THR A 349 11.93 -10.43 -12.68
CA THR A 349 11.66 -11.73 -13.28
C THR A 349 10.71 -12.55 -12.42
N THR A 350 11.07 -12.78 -11.15
CA THR A 350 10.36 -13.78 -10.34
C THR A 350 9.05 -13.27 -9.75
N ASN A 351 8.94 -11.95 -9.58
CA ASN A 351 7.65 -11.29 -9.27
C ASN A 351 6.60 -11.56 -10.35
N ASN A 352 7.00 -11.63 -11.63
CA ASN A 352 6.07 -11.91 -12.73
C ASN A 352 5.59 -13.38 -12.76
N LEU A 353 6.22 -14.29 -12.03
CA LEU A 353 5.77 -15.68 -11.96
C LEU A 353 4.37 -15.80 -11.35
N PHE A 354 3.99 -14.92 -10.43
CA PHE A 354 2.64 -14.89 -9.84
C PHE A 354 1.56 -14.57 -10.89
N SER A 355 1.83 -13.62 -11.80
CA SER A 355 0.96 -13.31 -12.94
C SER A 355 0.81 -14.51 -13.89
N ILE A 356 1.90 -15.23 -14.15
CA ILE A 356 1.88 -16.45 -14.99
C ILE A 356 1.16 -17.60 -14.29
N LYS A 357 1.40 -17.80 -12.98
CA LYS A 357 0.72 -18.79 -12.14
C LYS A 357 -0.79 -18.60 -12.20
N ARG A 358 -1.25 -17.36 -12.03
CA ARG A 358 -2.66 -17.01 -12.19
C ARG A 358 -3.17 -17.40 -13.57
N ALA A 359 -2.52 -16.91 -14.63
CA ALA A 359 -2.93 -17.18 -16.00
C ALA A 359 -3.10 -18.68 -16.27
N HIS A 360 -2.19 -19.49 -15.73
CA HIS A 360 -2.29 -20.94 -15.78
C HIS A 360 -3.49 -21.48 -14.99
N ARG A 361 -3.69 -21.04 -13.74
CA ARG A 361 -4.82 -21.47 -12.88
C ARG A 361 -6.18 -21.24 -13.56
N ILE A 362 -6.38 -20.08 -14.14
CA ILE A 362 -7.66 -19.72 -14.80
C ILE A 362 -7.72 -20.13 -16.28
N GLY A 363 -6.68 -20.81 -16.77
CA GLY A 363 -6.67 -21.42 -18.10
C GLY A 363 -6.48 -20.48 -19.28
N ILE A 364 -5.90 -19.28 -19.08
CA ILE A 364 -5.57 -18.35 -20.17
C ILE A 364 -4.61 -19.02 -21.14
N LYS A 365 -5.06 -19.22 -22.39
CA LYS A 365 -4.28 -19.91 -23.43
C LYS A 365 -3.24 -19.01 -24.08
N ASN A 366 -3.60 -17.76 -24.36
CA ASN A 366 -2.72 -16.79 -25.00
C ASN A 366 -1.94 -16.00 -23.94
N VAL A 367 -0.94 -16.63 -23.33
CA VAL A 367 -0.10 -16.01 -22.31
C VAL A 367 0.72 -14.85 -22.90
N ALA A 368 1.11 -14.92 -24.18
CA ALA A 368 1.86 -13.86 -24.84
C ALA A 368 1.09 -12.52 -24.93
N ALA A 369 -0.25 -12.55 -24.87
CA ALA A 369 -1.07 -11.34 -24.86
C ALA A 369 -1.20 -10.67 -23.48
N LEU A 370 -0.64 -11.27 -22.42
CA LEU A 370 -0.76 -10.73 -21.07
C LEU A 370 0.12 -9.50 -20.82
N HIS A 371 1.23 -9.39 -21.55
CA HIS A 371 2.16 -8.29 -21.39
C HIS A 371 2.90 -8.05 -22.72
N PRO A 372 3.12 -6.79 -23.15
CA PRO A 372 3.75 -6.47 -24.43
C PRO A 372 5.18 -6.99 -24.59
N ALA A 373 5.86 -7.35 -23.49
CA ALA A 373 7.21 -7.92 -23.50
C ALA A 373 7.25 -9.46 -23.50
N LEU A 374 6.11 -10.15 -23.44
CA LEU A 374 6.05 -11.62 -23.52
C LEU A 374 6.21 -12.19 -24.94
N PRO A 375 5.69 -11.54 -26.01
CA PRO A 375 5.94 -11.99 -27.37
C PRO A 375 7.45 -12.10 -27.67
N GLY A 376 7.89 -13.23 -28.20
CA GLY A 376 9.31 -13.51 -28.48
C GLY A 376 10.12 -14.03 -27.28
N ALA A 377 9.86 -13.54 -26.06
CA ALA A 377 10.57 -13.96 -24.85
C ALA A 377 10.49 -15.48 -24.60
N ALA A 378 9.35 -16.09 -24.94
CA ALA A 378 9.17 -17.54 -24.87
C ALA A 378 10.13 -18.32 -25.78
N ALA A 379 10.29 -17.87 -27.03
CA ALA A 379 11.14 -18.52 -28.01
C ALA A 379 12.61 -18.41 -27.62
N ASP A 380 13.04 -17.23 -27.21
CA ASP A 380 14.42 -16.98 -26.78
C ASP A 380 14.76 -17.75 -25.50
N GLY A 381 13.84 -17.77 -24.53
CA GLY A 381 14.02 -18.52 -23.29
C GLY A 381 14.09 -20.02 -23.54
N LEU A 382 13.27 -20.55 -24.45
CA LEU A 382 13.32 -21.95 -24.86
C LEU A 382 14.60 -22.31 -25.61
N ALA A 383 15.01 -21.45 -26.54
CA ALA A 383 16.26 -21.61 -27.26
C ALA A 383 17.44 -21.62 -26.29
N TYR A 384 17.44 -20.71 -25.31
CA TYR A 384 18.43 -20.68 -24.24
C TYR A 384 18.41 -21.99 -23.44
N THR A 385 17.25 -22.44 -22.99
CA THR A 385 17.14 -23.67 -22.18
C THR A 385 17.62 -24.91 -22.93
N SER A 386 17.46 -24.95 -24.26
CA SER A 386 17.77 -26.10 -25.11
C SER A 386 19.23 -26.21 -25.55
N GLN A 387 20.02 -25.14 -25.42
CA GLN A 387 21.44 -25.17 -25.79
C GLN A 387 22.22 -26.15 -24.88
N ASP A 388 23.10 -26.99 -25.42
CA ASP A 388 24.01 -27.83 -24.63
C ASP A 388 25.40 -27.19 -24.67
N ASN A 389 25.60 -26.15 -23.84
CA ASN A 389 26.82 -25.35 -23.81
C ASN A 389 27.28 -25.15 -22.36
N ALA A 390 28.45 -25.70 -22.04
CA ALA A 390 29.05 -25.61 -20.71
C ALA A 390 29.50 -24.19 -20.32
N GLY A 391 29.58 -23.26 -21.28
CA GLY A 391 29.95 -21.86 -21.06
C GLY A 391 28.78 -20.90 -20.85
N LYS A 392 27.54 -21.40 -20.75
CA LYS A 392 26.37 -20.56 -20.46
C LYS A 392 26.49 -19.84 -19.14
N ASP A 393 26.10 -18.58 -19.15
CA ASP A 393 25.96 -17.73 -17.98
C ASP A 393 24.60 -17.05 -17.99
N PHE A 394 23.64 -17.60 -17.23
CA PHE A 394 22.26 -17.10 -17.18
C PHE A 394 22.16 -15.62 -16.77
N ASP A 395 23.15 -15.13 -16.02
CA ASP A 395 23.17 -13.75 -15.56
C ASP A 395 23.69 -12.78 -16.62
N LYS A 396 24.43 -13.25 -17.63
CA LYS A 396 25.15 -12.39 -18.59
C LYS A 396 24.84 -12.65 -20.06
N ASP A 397 24.28 -13.81 -20.40
CA ASP A 397 24.04 -14.18 -21.78
C ASP A 397 22.95 -13.30 -22.41
N GLU A 398 23.30 -12.65 -23.53
CA GLU A 398 22.44 -11.69 -24.23
C GLU A 398 21.07 -12.28 -24.62
N LEU A 399 21.03 -13.58 -24.94
CA LEU A 399 19.79 -14.28 -25.30
C LEU A 399 18.75 -14.27 -24.18
N VAL A 400 19.16 -14.14 -22.92
CA VAL A 400 18.27 -14.07 -21.75
C VAL A 400 18.44 -12.78 -20.97
N ASP A 401 19.00 -11.72 -21.55
CA ASP A 401 19.17 -10.43 -20.85
C ASP A 401 17.87 -9.59 -20.84
N ASN A 402 16.75 -10.23 -20.51
CA ASN A 402 15.44 -9.61 -20.35
C ASN A 402 14.66 -10.38 -19.26
N PRO A 403 13.98 -9.68 -18.33
CA PRO A 403 13.24 -10.34 -17.25
C PRO A 403 12.20 -11.37 -17.72
N PHE A 404 11.48 -11.08 -18.81
CA PHE A 404 10.46 -11.99 -19.34
C PHE A 404 11.08 -13.25 -19.97
N THR A 405 12.26 -13.13 -20.59
CA THR A 405 12.98 -14.28 -21.12
C THR A 405 13.58 -15.13 -19.99
N ARG A 406 14.16 -14.49 -18.96
CA ARG A 406 14.68 -15.17 -17.74
C ARG A 406 13.61 -15.96 -16.99
N MET A 407 12.35 -15.57 -17.12
CA MET A 407 11.24 -16.26 -16.47
C MET A 407 10.98 -17.66 -17.05
N ILE A 408 11.27 -17.89 -18.34
CA ILE A 408 10.88 -19.11 -19.06
C ILE A 408 11.52 -20.40 -18.49
N PRO A 409 12.84 -20.45 -18.22
CA PRO A 409 13.44 -21.62 -17.56
C PRO A 409 12.85 -21.88 -16.17
N LEU A 410 12.49 -20.81 -15.44
CA LEU A 410 11.90 -20.91 -14.09
C LEU A 410 10.48 -21.46 -14.13
N CYS A 411 9.64 -20.99 -15.07
CA CYS A 411 8.29 -21.52 -15.30
C CYS A 411 8.31 -23.03 -15.55
N SER A 412 9.30 -23.51 -16.30
CA SER A 412 9.48 -24.93 -16.62
C SER A 412 9.73 -25.80 -15.37
N CYS A 413 10.35 -25.21 -14.34
CA CYS A 413 10.66 -25.90 -13.09
C CYS A 413 9.55 -25.76 -12.04
N LEU A 414 8.98 -24.55 -11.88
CA LEU A 414 8.18 -24.18 -10.71
C LEU A 414 6.67 -24.38 -10.86
N ILE A 415 6.13 -24.35 -12.09
CA ILE A 415 4.67 -24.41 -12.30
C ILE A 415 4.22 -25.82 -12.74
N GLY A 416 5.14 -26.78 -12.69
CA GLY A 416 4.89 -28.20 -12.93
C GLY A 416 5.18 -28.61 -14.38
N PHE A 417 6.02 -29.64 -14.49
CA PHE A 417 6.28 -30.43 -15.69
C PHE A 417 4.97 -31.02 -16.26
N THR A 418 4.29 -30.25 -17.10
CA THR A 418 3.78 -30.77 -18.35
C THR A 418 4.21 -29.76 -19.40
N GLY A 419 4.73 -30.21 -20.54
CA GLY A 419 5.13 -29.31 -21.63
C GLY A 419 4.01 -28.42 -22.19
N GLY A 420 2.86 -28.29 -21.53
CA GLY A 420 1.73 -27.45 -21.90
C GLY A 420 1.96 -25.96 -21.69
N MET A 421 2.58 -25.51 -20.58
CA MET A 421 2.77 -24.07 -20.36
C MET A 421 3.84 -23.48 -21.29
N VAL A 422 4.96 -24.20 -21.42
CA VAL A 422 6.04 -23.87 -22.35
C VAL A 422 5.56 -23.93 -23.81
N LYS A 423 4.74 -24.93 -24.19
CA LYS A 423 4.09 -24.95 -25.51
C LYS A 423 3.07 -23.82 -25.69
N MET A 424 2.32 -23.43 -24.65
CA MET A 424 1.36 -22.32 -24.72
C MET A 424 2.04 -20.97 -24.94
N MET A 425 3.17 -20.72 -24.28
CA MET A 425 3.96 -19.51 -24.49
C MET A 425 4.62 -19.48 -25.89
N ALA A 426 4.94 -20.64 -26.47
CA ALA A 426 5.54 -20.78 -27.80
C ALA A 426 4.52 -20.90 -28.96
N MET A 427 3.21 -20.97 -28.69
CA MET A 427 2.16 -21.17 -29.69
C MET A 427 1.60 -19.87 -30.32
N VAL A 428 2.38 -18.79 -30.30
CA VAL A 428 2.01 -17.50 -30.94
C VAL A 428 3.10 -17.08 -31.90
#